data_AF-A0A965L8F3-F1
#
_entry.id   AF-A0A965L8F3-F1
#
_cell.length_a   1.000
_cell.length_b   1.000
_cell.length_c   1.000
_cell.angle_alpha   90.00
_cell.angle_beta   90.00
_cell.angle_gamma   90.00
#
_symmetry.space_group_name_H-M   'P 1'
#
loop_
_entity.id
_entity.type
_entity.pdbx_description
1 polymer ?
#
loop_
_entity_poly.entity_id
_entity_poly.type
_entity_poly.pdbx_seq_one_letter_code
_entity_poly.pdbx_strand_id
1 'polypeptide(L)'
;MATISKYFANILKEQDEPEVVAPEAPEAQADRASMEAELDKDTQPHEFDVQAVTKEQMASRKTNAAQAIELQSWVKNIDKFLEYLNSPDTNSVQTQLHMAPCDSLFEKVAKSETKKIARVCVELSGLSERLKAYLISSKSEK
;
A
#
# COMPACT_ATOMS: atom_id res chain seq x y z
N MET A 1 -8.70 14.03 37.75
CA MET A 1 -8.23 14.57 36.45
C MET A 1 -9.42 15.09 35.66
N ALA A 2 -9.84 16.35 35.86
CA ALA A 2 -11.04 16.93 35.23
C ALA A 2 -10.82 18.39 34.76
N THR A 3 -9.56 18.81 34.62
CA THR A 3 -9.18 20.18 34.27
C THR A 3 -9.15 20.39 32.77
N ILE A 4 -8.63 19.44 31.98
CA ILE A 4 -8.47 19.59 30.52
C ILE A 4 -9.82 19.72 29.78
N SER A 5 -10.85 18.98 30.20
CA SER A 5 -12.19 19.05 29.59
C SER A 5 -12.86 20.42 29.80
N LYS A 6 -12.57 21.10 30.91
CA LYS A 6 -13.13 22.43 31.18
C LYS A 6 -12.44 23.52 30.35
N TYR A 7 -11.14 23.41 30.12
CA TYR A 7 -10.42 24.31 29.22
C TYR A 7 -10.91 24.17 27.76
N PHE A 8 -11.11 22.93 27.28
CA PHE A 8 -11.68 22.71 25.95
C PHE A 8 -13.11 23.24 25.80
N ALA A 9 -13.96 23.05 26.81
CA ALA A 9 -15.33 23.53 26.78
C ALA A 9 -15.43 25.06 26.85
N ASN A 10 -14.45 25.75 27.46
CA ASN A 10 -14.41 27.21 27.47
C ASN A 10 -13.98 27.78 26.11
N ILE A 11 -12.98 27.16 25.47
CA ILE A 11 -12.52 27.57 24.13
C ILE A 11 -13.63 27.41 23.08
N LEU A 12 -14.44 26.35 23.19
CA LEU A 12 -15.56 26.13 22.28
C LEU A 12 -16.74 27.07 22.52
N LYS A 13 -16.90 27.62 23.74
CA LYS A 13 -17.96 28.58 24.06
C LYS A 13 -17.59 30.02 23.72
N GLU A 14 -16.30 30.37 23.68
CA GLU A 14 -15.83 31.68 23.23
C GLU A 14 -15.94 31.87 21.70
N GLN A 15 -16.24 30.82 20.93
CA GLN A 15 -16.47 30.89 19.49
C GLN A 15 -17.95 31.08 19.10
N ASP A 16 -18.87 31.17 20.06
CA ASP A 16 -20.32 31.27 19.83
C ASP A 16 -20.87 32.63 20.27
N GLU A 17 -20.09 33.70 20.08
CA GLU A 17 -20.62 35.06 20.05
C GLU A 17 -21.33 35.29 18.71
N PRO A 18 -22.52 35.92 18.69
CA PRO A 18 -23.25 36.17 17.47
C PRO A 18 -22.40 37.05 16.54
N GLU A 19 -22.13 36.56 15.33
CA GLU A 19 -21.58 37.34 14.21
C GLU A 19 -22.37 38.64 14.07
N VAL A 20 -21.82 39.71 14.62
CA VAL A 20 -22.15 41.05 14.20
C VAL A 20 -21.69 41.11 12.75
N VAL A 21 -22.64 41.20 11.82
CA VAL A 21 -22.40 41.39 10.39
C VAL A 21 -21.59 42.68 10.22
N ALA A 22 -20.26 42.53 10.23
CA ALA A 22 -19.33 43.57 9.84
C ALA A 22 -19.38 43.65 8.31
N PRO A 23 -19.52 44.86 7.72
CA PRO A 23 -19.55 45.00 6.28
C PRO A 23 -18.26 44.43 5.68
N GLU A 24 -18.40 43.58 4.66
CA GLU A 24 -17.31 42.97 3.89
C GLU A 24 -16.22 44.01 3.60
N ALA A 25 -15.05 43.81 4.21
CA ALA A 25 -13.88 44.62 3.95
C ALA A 25 -13.44 44.42 2.48
N PRO A 26 -13.14 45.49 1.73
CA PRO A 26 -12.76 45.46 0.32
C PRO A 26 -11.41 44.76 0.02
N GLU A 27 -10.69 44.28 1.04
CA GLU A 27 -9.34 43.74 0.92
C GLU A 27 -9.30 42.36 0.24
N ALA A 28 -10.28 41.48 0.50
CA ALA A 28 -10.30 40.13 -0.09
C ALA A 28 -10.55 40.13 -1.62
N GLN A 29 -11.24 41.15 -2.14
CA GLN A 29 -11.40 41.34 -3.59
C GLN A 29 -10.17 42.01 -4.21
N ALA A 30 -9.52 42.92 -3.50
CA ALA A 30 -8.30 43.61 -3.95
C ALA A 30 -7.10 42.64 -4.07
N ASP A 31 -6.95 41.72 -3.12
CA ASP A 31 -5.90 40.71 -3.14
C ASP A 31 -6.07 39.75 -4.31
N ARG A 32 -7.31 39.31 -4.57
CA ARG A 32 -7.62 38.42 -5.69
C ARG A 32 -7.38 39.07 -7.04
N ALA A 33 -7.75 40.35 -7.18
CA ALA A 33 -7.50 41.13 -8.39
C ALA A 33 -6.00 41.42 -8.60
N SER A 34 -5.23 41.59 -7.53
CA SER A 34 -3.78 41.80 -7.61
C SER A 34 -3.04 40.52 -8.01
N MET A 35 -3.47 39.35 -7.51
CA MET A 35 -2.94 38.05 -7.92
C MET A 35 -3.25 37.73 -9.39
N GLU A 36 -4.43 38.14 -9.89
CA GLU A 36 -4.81 37.94 -11.28
C GLU A 36 -4.02 38.85 -12.23
N ALA A 37 -3.61 40.04 -11.77
CA ALA A 37 -2.81 40.99 -12.55
C ALA A 37 -1.33 40.59 -12.71
N GLU A 38 -0.80 39.70 -11.85
CA GLU A 38 0.56 39.18 -11.93
C GLU A 38 0.69 37.97 -12.88
N LEU A 39 -0.43 37.42 -13.37
CA LEU A 39 -0.43 36.35 -14.36
C LEU A 39 -0.10 36.91 -15.76
N ASP A 40 0.65 36.13 -16.55
CA ASP A 40 0.95 36.49 -17.94
C ASP A 40 -0.34 36.53 -18.76
N LYS A 41 -0.43 37.41 -19.77
CA LYS A 41 -1.71 37.79 -20.42
C LYS A 41 -2.49 36.63 -21.06
N ASP A 42 -1.84 35.50 -21.28
CA ASP A 42 -2.42 34.29 -21.87
C ASP A 42 -2.56 33.12 -20.88
N THR A 43 -2.22 33.31 -19.59
CA THR A 43 -2.29 32.24 -18.59
C THR A 43 -3.55 32.41 -17.75
N GLN A 44 -4.50 31.49 -17.89
CA GLN A 44 -5.69 31.53 -17.05
C GLN A 44 -5.41 30.89 -15.69
N PRO A 45 -5.91 31.47 -14.56
CA PRO A 45 -5.65 30.94 -13.22
C PRO A 45 -6.00 29.45 -13.05
N HIS A 46 -7.01 28.98 -13.78
CA HIS A 46 -7.49 27.60 -13.74
C HIS A 46 -6.57 26.61 -14.48
N GLU A 47 -5.59 27.08 -15.27
CA GLU A 47 -4.59 26.21 -15.90
C GLU A 47 -3.61 25.62 -14.88
N PHE A 48 -3.54 26.22 -13.68
CA PHE A 48 -2.78 25.73 -12.54
C PHE A 48 -3.66 25.04 -11.48
N ASP A 49 -4.96 24.83 -11.75
CA ASP A 49 -5.81 24.04 -10.86
C ASP A 49 -5.39 22.57 -10.94
N VAL A 50 -4.45 22.20 -10.07
CA VAL A 50 -4.23 20.80 -9.70
C VAL A 50 -5.51 20.32 -9.03
N GLN A 51 -6.18 19.33 -9.65
CA GLN A 51 -7.31 18.65 -9.01
C GLN A 51 -6.90 18.22 -7.62
N ALA A 52 -7.46 18.87 -6.61
CA ALA A 52 -7.20 18.55 -5.22
C ALA A 52 -7.58 17.08 -5.02
N VAL A 53 -6.57 16.25 -4.75
CA VAL A 53 -6.77 14.83 -4.47
C VAL A 53 -7.72 14.75 -3.27
N THR A 54 -8.87 14.11 -3.46
CA THR A 54 -9.87 14.04 -2.39
C THR A 54 -9.28 13.32 -1.17
N LYS A 55 -9.82 13.60 0.03
CA LYS A 55 -9.38 12.93 1.26
C LYS A 55 -9.53 11.41 1.14
N GLU A 56 -10.56 10.95 0.44
CA GLU A 56 -10.83 9.55 0.09
C GLU A 56 -9.76 8.97 -0.86
N GLN A 57 -9.31 9.72 -1.85
CA GLN A 57 -8.21 9.31 -2.75
C GLN A 57 -6.87 9.23 -1.99
N MET A 58 -6.59 10.14 -1.05
CA MET A 58 -5.41 10.04 -0.19
C MET A 58 -5.49 8.86 0.78
N ALA A 59 -6.66 8.61 1.38
CA ALA A 59 -6.88 7.47 2.27
C ALA A 59 -6.71 6.14 1.53
N SER A 60 -7.30 5.99 0.34
CA SER A 60 -7.16 4.80 -0.51
C SER A 60 -5.72 4.57 -0.98
N ARG A 61 -4.98 5.63 -1.33
CA ARG A 61 -3.53 5.52 -1.64
C ARG A 61 -2.74 5.00 -0.44
N LYS A 62 -3.06 5.45 0.78
CA LYS A 62 -2.40 4.98 2.01
C LYS A 62 -2.71 3.52 2.32
N THR A 63 -3.97 3.10 2.15
CA THR A 63 -4.36 1.69 2.33
C THR A 63 -3.73 0.79 1.28
N ASN A 64 -3.70 1.22 0.02
CA ASN A 64 -3.11 0.45 -1.07
C ASN A 64 -1.60 0.29 -0.89
N ALA A 65 -0.91 1.33 -0.39
CA ALA A 65 0.51 1.23 -0.06
C ALA A 65 0.78 0.20 1.06
N ALA A 66 -0.04 0.18 2.12
CA ALA A 66 0.09 -0.81 3.19
C ALA A 66 -0.18 -2.24 2.69
N GLN A 67 -1.21 -2.42 1.87
CA GLN A 67 -1.54 -3.71 1.25
C GLN A 67 -0.42 -4.18 0.31
N ALA A 68 0.21 -3.28 -0.44
CA ALA A 68 1.34 -3.61 -1.31
C ALA A 68 2.57 -4.09 -0.52
N ILE A 69 2.82 -3.53 0.68
CA ILE A 69 3.90 -4.00 1.57
C ILE A 69 3.60 -5.42 2.07
N GLU A 70 2.36 -5.67 2.51
CA GLU A 70 1.94 -6.98 2.97
C GLU A 70 2.04 -8.04 1.85
N LEU A 71 1.58 -7.68 0.65
CA LEU A 71 1.66 -8.55 -0.52
C LEU A 71 3.11 -8.87 -0.91
N GLN A 72 4.03 -7.91 -0.79
CA GLN A 72 5.47 -8.17 -0.96
C GLN A 72 6.02 -9.14 0.09
N SER A 73 5.55 -9.06 1.34
CA SER A 73 5.91 -10.00 2.39
C SER A 73 5.47 -11.43 2.04
N TRP A 74 4.23 -11.59 1.55
CA TRP A 74 3.72 -12.89 1.12
C TRP A 74 4.53 -13.48 -0.02
N VAL A 75 4.85 -12.68 -1.05
CA VAL A 75 5.71 -13.12 -2.17
C VAL A 75 7.06 -13.64 -1.66
N LYS A 76 7.73 -12.88 -0.77
CA LYS A 76 9.02 -13.30 -0.18
C LYS A 76 8.91 -14.61 0.58
N ASN A 77 7.83 -14.81 1.34
CA ASN A 77 7.61 -16.04 2.10
C ASN A 77 7.34 -17.24 1.18
N ILE A 78 6.59 -17.05 0.10
CA ILE A 78 6.37 -18.09 -0.91
C ILE A 78 7.69 -18.46 -1.59
N ASP A 79 8.48 -17.47 -2.02
CA ASP A 79 9.77 -17.70 -2.68
C ASP A 79 10.74 -18.45 -1.75
N LYS A 80 10.80 -18.08 -0.45
CA LYS A 80 11.60 -18.80 0.56
C LYS A 80 11.14 -20.25 0.76
N PHE A 81 9.82 -20.48 0.75
CA PHE A 81 9.28 -21.84 0.89
C PHE A 81 9.54 -22.69 -0.35
N LEU A 82 9.48 -22.09 -1.55
CA LEU A 82 9.85 -22.74 -2.81
C LEU A 82 11.32 -23.16 -2.80
N GLU A 83 12.21 -22.29 -2.31
CA GLU A 83 13.63 -22.60 -2.15
C GLU A 83 13.84 -23.76 -1.16
N TYR A 84 13.16 -23.75 -0.01
CA TYR A 84 13.20 -24.86 0.93
C TYR A 84 12.70 -26.19 0.33
N LEU A 85 11.66 -26.16 -0.51
CA LEU A 85 11.10 -27.35 -1.13
C LEU A 85 11.97 -27.90 -2.27
N ASN A 86 12.50 -27.02 -3.12
CA ASN A 86 12.97 -27.36 -4.47
C ASN A 86 14.35 -26.79 -4.83
N SER A 87 15.09 -26.20 -3.87
CA SER A 87 16.46 -25.73 -4.13
C SER A 87 17.38 -26.89 -4.55
N PRO A 88 18.37 -26.64 -5.43
CA PRO A 88 19.44 -27.60 -5.70
C PRO A 88 20.35 -27.86 -4.49
N ASP A 89 20.23 -27.09 -3.40
CA ASP A 89 21.01 -27.29 -2.19
C ASP A 89 20.71 -28.63 -1.51
N THR A 90 21.70 -29.16 -0.79
CA THR A 90 21.58 -30.43 -0.03
C THR A 90 20.51 -30.39 1.06
N ASN A 91 20.08 -29.21 1.47
CA ASN A 91 19.11 -29.02 2.54
C ASN A 91 17.66 -28.88 2.05
N SER A 92 17.41 -28.89 0.74
CA SER A 92 16.04 -28.84 0.24
C SER A 92 15.31 -30.16 0.47
N VAL A 93 13.98 -30.10 0.57
CA VAL A 93 13.16 -31.31 0.76
C VAL A 93 13.37 -32.30 -0.38
N GLN A 94 13.36 -31.84 -1.64
CA GLN A 94 13.56 -32.74 -2.77
C GLN A 94 14.95 -33.35 -2.81
N THR A 95 16.01 -32.59 -2.52
CA THR A 95 17.38 -33.14 -2.50
C THR A 95 17.53 -34.17 -1.39
N GLN A 96 17.01 -33.89 -0.19
CA GLN A 96 17.04 -34.86 0.93
C GLN A 96 16.25 -36.13 0.61
N LEU A 97 15.12 -36.02 -0.09
CA LEU A 97 14.33 -37.17 -0.53
C LEU A 97 15.06 -37.99 -1.61
N HIS A 98 15.80 -37.35 -2.53
CA HIS A 98 16.56 -38.05 -3.57
C HIS A 98 17.84 -38.70 -3.04
N MET A 99 18.47 -38.14 -2.01
CA MET A 99 19.67 -38.70 -1.37
C MET A 99 19.33 -39.73 -0.28
N ALA A 100 18.05 -40.03 -0.08
CA ALA A 100 17.60 -40.94 0.96
C ALA A 100 18.14 -42.37 0.76
N PRO A 101 18.67 -43.02 1.81
CA PRO A 101 19.06 -44.43 1.75
C PRO A 101 17.89 -45.34 1.37
N CYS A 102 18.18 -46.46 0.70
CA CYS A 102 17.19 -47.51 0.46
C CYS A 102 16.58 -48.03 1.78
N ASP A 103 15.29 -48.34 1.74
CA ASP A 103 14.43 -48.75 2.85
C ASP A 103 14.22 -47.71 3.97
N SER A 104 14.67 -46.47 3.77
CA SER A 104 14.39 -45.37 4.70
C SER A 104 12.95 -44.85 4.58
N LEU A 105 12.48 -44.18 5.63
CA LEU A 105 11.20 -43.46 5.60
C LEU A 105 11.18 -42.43 4.47
N PHE A 106 12.30 -41.76 4.23
CA PHE A 106 12.43 -40.73 3.20
C PHE A 106 12.33 -41.32 1.80
N GLU A 107 12.86 -42.53 1.56
CA GLU A 107 12.69 -43.21 0.28
C GLU A 107 11.20 -43.57 0.01
N LYS A 108 10.45 -43.98 1.04
CA LYS A 108 9.00 -44.23 0.92
C LYS A 108 8.24 -42.96 0.52
N VAL A 109 8.56 -41.84 1.16
CA VAL A 109 7.99 -40.52 0.83
C VAL A 109 8.41 -40.09 -0.58
N ALA A 110 9.67 -40.29 -0.95
CA ALA A 110 10.17 -39.97 -2.28
C ALA A 110 9.40 -40.74 -3.37
N LYS A 111 9.11 -42.03 -3.14
CA LYS A 111 8.35 -42.86 -4.08
C LYS A 111 6.89 -42.42 -4.24
N SER A 112 6.22 -42.00 -3.16
CA SER A 112 4.77 -41.70 -3.21
C SER A 112 4.43 -40.22 -3.41
N GLU A 113 5.27 -39.29 -2.93
CA GLU A 113 4.92 -37.86 -2.82
C GLU A 113 5.75 -36.92 -3.70
N THR A 114 6.87 -37.35 -4.28
CA THR A 114 7.75 -36.47 -5.09
C THR A 114 6.98 -35.73 -6.19
N LYS A 115 6.09 -36.42 -6.90
CA LYS A 115 5.27 -35.81 -7.96
C LYS A 115 4.29 -34.77 -7.40
N LYS A 116 3.73 -34.99 -6.20
CA LYS A 116 2.84 -34.02 -5.56
C LYS A 116 3.61 -32.79 -5.10
N ILE A 117 4.78 -32.99 -4.48
CA ILE A 117 5.68 -31.90 -4.07
C ILE A 117 6.07 -31.04 -5.28
N ALA A 118 6.47 -31.66 -6.38
CA ALA A 118 6.81 -30.94 -7.61
C ALA A 118 5.62 -30.12 -8.16
N ARG A 119 4.41 -30.69 -8.15
CA ARG A 119 3.20 -29.99 -8.57
C ARG A 119 2.89 -28.78 -7.67
N VAL A 120 2.99 -28.93 -6.36
CA VAL A 120 2.82 -27.82 -5.40
C VAL A 120 3.83 -26.71 -5.67
N CYS A 121 5.09 -27.06 -5.97
CA CYS A 121 6.11 -26.05 -6.31
C CYS A 121 5.74 -25.25 -7.57
N VAL A 122 5.22 -25.92 -8.61
CA VAL A 122 4.76 -25.24 -9.84
C VAL A 122 3.56 -24.33 -9.56
N GLU A 123 2.57 -24.82 -8.81
CA GLU A 123 1.37 -24.04 -8.46
C GLU A 123 1.71 -22.82 -7.59
N LEU A 124 2.59 -22.98 -6.60
CA LEU A 124 3.08 -21.89 -5.75
C LEU A 124 3.94 -20.88 -6.52
N SER A 125 4.77 -21.34 -7.45
CA SER A 125 5.54 -20.46 -8.33
C SER A 125 4.60 -19.61 -9.19
N GLY A 126 3.58 -20.23 -9.78
CA GLY A 126 2.55 -19.52 -10.55
C GLY A 126 1.76 -18.53 -9.69
N LEU A 127 1.47 -18.86 -8.43
CA LEU A 127 0.86 -17.93 -7.49
C LEU A 127 1.77 -16.73 -7.20
N SER A 128 3.06 -16.96 -6.88
CA SER A 128 4.04 -15.89 -6.62
C SER A 128 4.12 -14.91 -7.79
N GLU A 129 4.20 -15.42 -9.02
CA GLU A 129 4.24 -14.57 -10.23
C GLU A 129 2.96 -13.74 -10.43
N ARG A 130 1.78 -14.31 -10.15
CA ARG A 130 0.52 -13.53 -10.19
C ARG A 130 0.49 -12.43 -9.15
N LEU A 131 0.96 -12.69 -7.93
CA LEU A 131 1.03 -11.67 -6.88
C LEU A 131 2.01 -10.55 -7.24
N LYS A 132 3.17 -10.88 -7.83
CA LYS A 132 4.13 -9.91 -8.38
C LYS A 132 3.48 -9.07 -9.49
N ALA A 133 2.68 -9.67 -10.37
CA ALA A 133 1.97 -8.94 -11.41
C ALA A 133 0.99 -7.89 -10.84
N TYR A 134 0.21 -8.23 -9.80
CA TYR A 134 -0.66 -7.26 -9.12
C TYR A 134 0.13 -6.10 -8.47
N LEU A 135 1.32 -6.39 -7.91
CA LEU A 135 2.21 -5.37 -7.37
C LEU A 135 2.76 -4.42 -8.46
N ILE A 136 2.99 -4.91 -9.66
CA ILE A 136 3.43 -4.10 -10.80
C ILE A 136 2.26 -3.23 -11.30
N SER A 137 1.09 -3.84 -11.49
CA SER A 137 -0.13 -3.13 -11.94
C SER A 137 -0.51 -1.98 -11.01
N SER A 138 -0.40 -2.18 -9.68
CA SER A 138 -0.69 -1.12 -8.70
C SER A 138 0.35 0.00 -8.68
N LYS A 139 1.57 -0.23 -9.20
CA LYS A 139 2.60 0.81 -9.35
C LYS A 139 2.46 1.60 -10.66
N SER A 140 1.91 0.99 -11.71
CA SER A 140 1.71 1.63 -13.02
C SER A 140 0.48 2.54 -13.09
N GLU A 141 -0.48 2.40 -12.18
CA GLU A 141 -1.67 3.28 -12.09
C GLU A 141 -1.40 4.65 -11.43
N LYS A 142 -0.14 5.13 -11.45
CA LYS A 142 0.26 6.41 -10.86
C LYS A 142 0.36 7.53 -11.88
#